data_AF-A0A411PDJ0-F1
#
_entry.id   AF-A0A411PDJ0-F1
#
_cell.length_a   1.000
_cell.length_b   1.000
_cell.length_c   1.000
_cell.angle_alpha   90.00
_cell.angle_beta   90.00
_cell.angle_gamma   90.00
#
_symmetry.space_group_name_H-M   'P 1'
#
loop_
_entity.id
_entity.type
_entity.pdbx_description
1 polymer ?
#
loop_
_entity_poly.entity_id
_entity_poly.type
_entity_poly.pdbx_seq_one_letter_code
_entity_poly.pdbx_strand_id
1 'polypeptide(L)'
;MPRAKKDLKAQEKYLDQQAKMAYEHLVSQQSAQKAAMASITASLLLMIVFMLIVSAGLKFVWLFFISAWFIGHLSAQFGKVFERKLALIPAIAALVSHAVLTLSLAALGQIELDALNLAMIPLSFFSAFYGGVMELNQIQRRALWRKELGRI
;
A
#
# COMPACT_ATOMS: atom_id res chain seq x y z
N MET A 1 44.23 23.74 -6.31
CA MET A 1 42.96 23.38 -5.64
C MET A 1 41.63 23.63 -6.42
N PRO A 2 41.54 24.31 -7.59
CA PRO A 2 40.25 24.52 -8.27
C PRO A 2 39.70 23.32 -9.08
N ARG A 3 40.56 22.36 -9.50
CA ARG A 3 40.14 21.15 -10.24
C ARG A 3 39.27 20.21 -9.40
N ALA A 4 39.70 19.89 -8.17
CA ALA A 4 38.95 19.03 -7.27
C ALA A 4 37.52 19.53 -6.96
N LYS A 5 37.32 20.85 -6.82
CA LYS A 5 35.99 21.45 -6.64
C LYS A 5 35.11 21.36 -7.89
N LYS A 6 35.71 21.38 -9.09
CA LYS A 6 35.00 21.26 -10.37
C LYS A 6 34.57 19.82 -10.62
N ASP A 7 35.43 18.86 -10.29
CA ASP A 7 35.15 17.42 -10.42
C ASP A 7 34.05 16.98 -9.44
N LEU A 8 34.08 17.48 -8.20
CA LEU A 8 33.02 17.26 -7.21
C LEU A 8 31.65 17.79 -7.70
N LYS A 9 31.60 19.00 -8.26
CA LYS A 9 30.36 19.58 -8.80
C LYS A 9 29.85 18.82 -10.03
N ALA A 10 30.74 18.33 -10.89
CA ALA A 10 30.36 17.53 -12.05
C ALA A 10 29.80 16.16 -11.62
N GLN A 11 30.42 15.54 -10.62
CA GLN A 11 29.96 14.27 -10.04
C GLN A 11 28.60 14.42 -9.34
N GLU A 12 28.38 15.50 -8.60
CA GLU A 12 27.10 15.79 -7.94
C GLU A 12 25.97 15.98 -8.97
N LYS A 13 26.23 16.77 -10.03
CA LYS A 13 25.27 17.00 -11.12
C LYS A 13 24.92 15.70 -11.86
N TYR A 14 25.88 14.81 -12.07
CA TYR A 14 25.65 13.51 -12.69
C TYR A 14 24.76 12.61 -11.81
N LEU A 15 25.01 12.57 -10.50
CA LEU A 15 24.18 11.82 -9.55
C LEU A 15 22.75 12.37 -9.47
N ASP A 16 22.58 13.69 -9.54
CA ASP A 16 21.26 14.33 -9.56
C ASP A 16 20.48 13.97 -10.83
N GLN A 17 21.13 13.98 -12.00
CA GLN A 17 20.52 13.56 -13.25
C GLN A 17 20.11 12.08 -13.23
N GLN A 18 20.96 11.19 -12.72
CA GLN A 18 20.61 9.77 -12.58
C GLN A 18 19.41 9.57 -11.64
N ALA A 19 19.41 10.27 -10.50
CA ALA A 19 18.32 10.18 -9.54
C ALA A 19 17.01 10.71 -10.14
N LYS A 20 17.07 11.80 -10.92
CA LYS A 20 15.90 12.36 -11.61
C LYS A 20 15.32 11.39 -12.64
N MET A 21 16.17 10.82 -13.51
CA MET A 21 15.72 9.83 -14.50
C MET A 21 15.12 8.59 -13.83
N ALA A 22 15.73 8.09 -12.75
CA ALA A 22 15.20 6.95 -12.00
C ALA A 22 13.84 7.27 -11.37
N TYR A 23 13.67 8.48 -10.84
CA TYR A 23 12.40 8.94 -10.27
C TYR A 23 11.31 9.10 -11.34
N GLU A 24 11.60 9.77 -12.46
CA GLU A 24 10.65 9.94 -13.57
C GLU A 24 10.19 8.59 -14.14
N HIS A 25 11.12 7.63 -14.26
CA HIS A 25 10.80 6.28 -14.68
C HIS A 25 9.85 5.57 -13.68
N LEU A 26 10.07 5.71 -12.38
CA LEU A 26 9.16 5.16 -11.35
C LEU A 26 7.76 5.77 -11.43
N VAL A 27 7.66 7.09 -11.56
CA VAL A 27 6.38 7.81 -11.63
C VAL A 27 5.63 7.45 -12.90
N SER A 28 6.31 7.30 -14.04
CA SER A 28 5.66 6.91 -15.30
C SER A 28 5.00 5.53 -15.24
N GLN A 29 5.45 4.66 -14.33
CA GLN A 29 4.88 3.32 -14.14
C GLN A 29 3.74 3.31 -13.12
N GLN A 30 3.63 4.33 -12.28
CA GLN A 30 2.56 4.45 -11.29
C GLN A 30 1.20 4.67 -11.96
N SER A 31 0.19 3.96 -11.47
CA SER A 31 -1.18 4.18 -11.89
C SER A 31 -2.13 4.07 -10.72
N ALA A 32 -2.65 5.22 -10.30
CA ALA A 32 -3.68 5.30 -9.27
C ALA A 32 -4.94 4.51 -9.66
N GLN A 33 -5.33 4.53 -10.94
CA GLN A 33 -6.47 3.78 -11.44
C GLN A 33 -6.25 2.27 -11.33
N LYS A 34 -5.08 1.75 -11.71
CA LYS A 34 -4.76 0.33 -11.56
C LYS A 34 -4.69 -0.07 -10.08
N ALA A 35 -4.11 0.78 -9.23
CA ALA A 35 -4.08 0.58 -7.78
C ALA A 35 -5.51 0.47 -7.20
N ALA A 36 -6.40 1.38 -7.60
CA ALA A 36 -7.80 1.40 -7.18
C ALA A 36 -8.55 0.15 -7.66
N MET A 37 -8.47 -0.18 -8.96
CA MET A 37 -9.09 -1.39 -9.50
C MET A 37 -8.61 -2.66 -8.79
N ALA A 38 -7.29 -2.80 -8.63
CA ALA A 38 -6.71 -3.94 -7.93
C ALA A 38 -7.17 -4.02 -6.47
N SER A 39 -7.26 -2.89 -5.77
CA SER A 39 -7.76 -2.86 -4.39
C SER A 39 -9.24 -3.27 -4.30
N ILE A 40 -10.09 -2.81 -5.21
CA ILE A 40 -11.52 -3.19 -5.26
C ILE A 40 -11.66 -4.68 -5.55
N THR A 41 -10.95 -5.20 -6.56
CA THR A 41 -10.98 -6.61 -6.91
C THR A 41 -10.48 -7.49 -5.77
N ALA A 42 -9.38 -7.10 -5.11
CA ALA A 42 -8.85 -7.80 -3.95
C ALA A 42 -9.85 -7.79 -2.78
N SER A 43 -10.43 -6.64 -2.47
CA SER A 43 -11.48 -6.49 -1.45
C SER A 43 -12.65 -7.43 -1.69
N LEU A 44 -13.20 -7.46 -2.92
CA LEU A 44 -14.34 -8.33 -3.26
C LEU A 44 -13.98 -9.81 -3.11
N LEU A 45 -12.82 -10.23 -3.64
CA LEU A 45 -12.37 -11.61 -3.54
C LEU A 45 -12.21 -12.04 -2.08
N LEU A 46 -11.62 -11.18 -1.25
CA LEU A 46 -11.41 -11.45 0.16
C LEU A 46 -12.72 -11.50 0.94
N MET A 47 -13.68 -10.62 0.65
CA MET A 47 -15.01 -10.70 1.26
C MET A 47 -15.69 -12.04 0.95
N ILE A 48 -15.61 -12.53 -0.29
CA ILE A 48 -16.16 -13.85 -0.67
C ILE A 48 -15.47 -14.96 0.13
N VAL A 49 -14.14 -14.99 0.15
CA VAL A 49 -13.36 -15.99 0.91
C VAL A 49 -13.74 -15.96 2.40
N PHE A 50 -13.91 -14.76 2.98
CA PHE A 50 -14.30 -14.62 4.36
C PHE A 50 -15.70 -15.13 4.66
N MET A 51 -16.68 -14.81 3.82
CA MET A 51 -18.04 -15.33 3.98
C MET A 51 -18.04 -16.86 3.95
N LEU A 52 -17.26 -17.47 3.05
CA LEU A 52 -17.12 -18.93 2.98
C LEU A 52 -16.49 -19.50 4.27
N ILE A 53 -15.41 -18.91 4.77
CA ILE A 53 -14.75 -19.34 6.01
C ILE A 53 -15.71 -19.24 7.20
N VAL A 54 -16.41 -18.12 7.35
CA VAL A 54 -17.39 -17.92 8.44
C VAL A 54 -18.55 -18.90 8.32
N SER A 55 -19.05 -19.16 7.09
CA SER A 55 -20.12 -20.14 6.86
C SER A 55 -19.71 -21.57 7.20
N ALA A 56 -18.40 -21.87 7.16
CA ALA A 56 -17.84 -23.14 7.62
C ALA A 56 -17.67 -23.22 9.15
N GLY A 57 -18.12 -22.20 9.90
CA GLY A 57 -18.03 -22.13 11.35
C GLY A 57 -16.69 -21.62 11.88
N LEU A 58 -15.76 -21.22 11.00
CA LEU A 58 -14.44 -20.73 11.38
C LEU A 58 -14.48 -19.22 11.61
N LYS A 59 -14.28 -18.79 12.85
CA LYS A 59 -14.31 -17.36 13.26
C LYS A 59 -12.90 -16.85 13.55
N PHE A 60 -12.04 -16.85 12.54
CA PHE A 60 -10.66 -16.38 12.70
C PHE A 60 -10.56 -14.87 12.45
N VAL A 61 -10.70 -14.09 13.50
CA VAL A 61 -10.62 -12.63 13.45
C VAL A 61 -9.23 -12.13 13.00
N TRP A 62 -8.15 -12.86 13.29
CA TRP A 62 -6.81 -12.46 12.87
C TRP A 62 -6.55 -12.58 11.36
N LEU A 63 -7.33 -13.40 10.63
CA LEU A 63 -7.23 -13.50 9.17
C LEU A 63 -7.54 -12.15 8.50
N PHE A 64 -8.25 -11.24 9.19
CA PHE A 64 -8.59 -9.90 8.70
C PHE A 64 -7.33 -9.02 8.49
N PHE A 65 -6.25 -9.28 9.23
CA PHE A 65 -4.97 -8.58 9.00
C PHE A 65 -4.30 -9.02 7.71
N ILE A 66 -4.32 -10.33 7.45
CA ILE A 66 -3.69 -10.91 6.26
C ILE A 66 -4.42 -10.45 5.02
N SER A 67 -5.74 -10.45 5.04
CA SER A 67 -6.54 -9.95 3.92
C SER A 67 -6.29 -8.47 3.65
N ALA A 68 -6.27 -7.64 4.70
CA ALA A 68 -5.94 -6.22 4.55
C ALA A 68 -4.55 -6.01 3.93
N TRP A 69 -3.55 -6.74 4.43
CA TRP A 69 -2.20 -6.69 3.84
C TRP A 69 -2.21 -7.13 2.38
N PHE A 70 -2.98 -8.16 2.03
CA PHE A 70 -3.11 -8.65 0.65
C PHE A 70 -3.74 -7.61 -0.29
N ILE A 71 -4.75 -6.86 0.18
CA ILE A 71 -5.33 -5.73 -0.57
C ILE A 71 -4.25 -4.70 -0.88
N GLY A 72 -3.45 -4.33 0.14
CA GLY A 72 -2.29 -3.46 -0.02
C GLY A 72 -1.30 -4.01 -1.04
N HIS A 73 -0.85 -5.24 -0.85
CA HIS A 73 0.17 -5.87 -1.66
C HIS A 73 -0.23 -5.99 -3.13
N LEU A 74 -1.45 -6.47 -3.42
CA LEU A 74 -1.93 -6.58 -4.79
C LEU A 74 -2.07 -5.20 -5.44
N SER A 75 -2.62 -4.22 -4.72
CA SER A 75 -2.71 -2.84 -5.20
C SER A 75 -1.32 -2.26 -5.52
N ALA A 76 -0.33 -2.54 -4.69
CA ALA A 76 1.05 -2.12 -4.92
C ALA A 76 1.66 -2.78 -6.17
N GLN A 77 1.48 -4.09 -6.35
CA GLN A 77 2.03 -4.83 -7.49
C GLN A 77 1.43 -4.40 -8.83
N PHE A 78 0.11 -4.24 -8.89
CA PHE A 78 -0.61 -3.89 -10.12
C PHE A 78 -0.58 -2.39 -10.42
N GLY A 79 -0.68 -1.55 -9.38
CA GLY A 79 -0.62 -0.09 -9.48
C GLY A 79 0.80 0.47 -9.51
N LYS A 80 1.82 -0.38 -9.31
CA LYS A 80 3.22 0.00 -9.13
C LYS A 80 3.37 1.12 -8.11
N VAL A 81 2.71 0.98 -6.97
CA VAL A 81 2.62 2.04 -5.96
C VAL A 81 3.94 2.17 -5.22
N PHE A 82 4.64 3.29 -5.42
CA PHE A 82 5.91 3.59 -4.74
C PHE A 82 5.81 4.82 -3.81
N GLU A 83 4.87 5.72 -4.10
CA GLU A 83 4.60 6.87 -3.24
C GLU A 83 3.59 6.51 -2.16
N ARG A 84 3.90 6.86 -0.90
CA ARG A 84 3.01 6.63 0.25
C ARG A 84 1.63 7.27 0.09
N LYS A 85 1.52 8.37 -0.65
CA LYS A 85 0.22 9.03 -0.92
C LYS A 85 -0.74 8.11 -1.68
N LEU A 86 -0.23 7.30 -2.61
CA LEU A 86 -1.04 6.37 -3.38
C LEU A 86 -1.39 5.10 -2.58
N ALA A 87 -0.59 4.75 -1.56
CA ALA A 87 -0.91 3.66 -0.62
C ALA A 87 -2.15 3.95 0.25
N LEU A 88 -2.61 5.21 0.31
CA LEU A 88 -3.89 5.56 0.94
C LEU A 88 -5.08 4.91 0.22
N ILE A 89 -4.99 4.66 -1.09
CA ILE A 89 -6.07 4.05 -1.88
C ILE A 89 -6.40 2.65 -1.35
N PRO A 90 -5.47 1.68 -1.33
CA PRO A 90 -5.75 0.36 -0.78
C PRO A 90 -6.03 0.41 0.73
N ALA A 91 -5.46 1.36 1.48
CA ALA A 91 -5.73 1.49 2.90
C ALA A 91 -7.19 1.87 3.19
N ILE A 92 -7.74 2.85 2.46
CA ILE A 92 -9.15 3.23 2.55
C ILE A 92 -10.04 2.09 2.07
N ALA A 93 -9.68 1.41 0.98
CA ALA A 93 -10.43 0.27 0.49
C ALA A 93 -10.51 -0.85 1.55
N ALA A 94 -9.40 -1.20 2.18
CA ALA A 94 -9.36 -2.22 3.23
C ALA A 94 -10.19 -1.82 4.46
N LEU A 95 -10.12 -0.55 4.88
CA LEU A 95 -10.92 0.00 5.99
C LEU A 95 -12.41 -0.15 5.71
N VAL A 96 -12.86 0.32 4.54
CA VAL A 96 -14.28 0.28 4.13
C VAL A 96 -14.74 -1.17 3.99
N SER A 97 -13.97 -2.03 3.33
CA SER A 97 -14.33 -3.43 3.15
C SER A 97 -14.42 -4.18 4.48
N HIS A 98 -13.50 -3.95 5.42
CA HIS A 98 -13.61 -4.55 6.76
C HIS A 98 -14.77 -4.00 7.56
N ALA A 99 -15.02 -2.68 7.53
CA ALA A 99 -16.15 -2.10 8.22
C ALA A 99 -17.47 -2.71 7.72
N VAL A 100 -17.65 -2.78 6.40
CA VAL A 100 -18.83 -3.41 5.77
C VAL A 100 -18.94 -4.87 6.19
N LEU A 101 -17.87 -5.65 6.07
CA LEU A 101 -17.88 -7.07 6.39
C LEU A 101 -18.20 -7.32 7.88
N THR A 102 -17.54 -6.63 8.80
CA THR A 102 -17.77 -6.75 10.24
C THR A 102 -19.21 -6.38 10.60
N LEU A 103 -19.73 -5.26 10.07
CA LEU A 103 -21.10 -4.83 10.36
C LEU A 103 -22.14 -5.79 9.76
N SER A 104 -21.92 -6.30 8.55
CA SER A 104 -22.81 -7.29 7.92
C SER A 104 -22.83 -8.61 8.69
N LEU A 105 -21.66 -9.13 9.09
CA LEU A 105 -21.57 -10.36 9.87
C LEU A 105 -22.19 -10.21 11.27
N ALA A 106 -22.05 -9.05 11.90
CA ALA A 106 -22.70 -8.75 13.17
C ALA A 106 -24.23 -8.68 13.04
N ALA A 107 -24.74 -8.01 11.99
CA ALA A 107 -26.17 -7.93 11.73
C ALA A 107 -26.81 -9.30 11.47
N LEU A 108 -26.05 -10.24 10.90
CA LEU A 108 -26.46 -11.63 10.68
C LEU A 108 -26.26 -12.53 11.91
N GLY A 109 -25.83 -11.99 13.06
CA GLY A 109 -25.58 -12.74 14.28
C GLY A 109 -24.39 -13.72 14.18
N GLN A 110 -23.52 -13.57 13.18
CA GLN A 110 -22.38 -14.46 12.96
C GLN A 110 -21.18 -14.11 13.85
N ILE A 111 -21.02 -12.83 14.19
CA ILE A 111 -19.95 -12.33 15.08
C ILE A 111 -20.54 -11.34 16.09
N GLU A 112 -19.86 -11.19 17.23
CA GLU A 112 -20.20 -10.20 18.25
C GLU A 112 -19.45 -8.88 18.00
N LEU A 113 -20.08 -7.74 18.26
CA LEU A 113 -19.43 -6.43 18.20
C LEU A 113 -18.68 -6.14 19.50
N ASP A 114 -17.64 -6.89 19.76
CA ASP A 114 -16.71 -6.63 20.84
C ASP A 114 -15.64 -5.60 20.43
N ALA A 115 -14.90 -5.10 21.43
CA ALA A 115 -13.83 -4.13 21.20
C ALA A 115 -12.74 -4.68 20.27
N LEU A 116 -12.50 -5.99 20.29
CA LEU A 116 -11.50 -6.65 19.45
C LEU A 116 -11.88 -6.58 17.98
N ASN A 117 -13.10 -7.01 17.60
CA ASN A 117 -13.60 -6.99 16.23
C ASN A 117 -13.72 -5.57 15.68
N LEU A 118 -14.10 -4.60 16.52
CA LEU A 118 -14.13 -3.19 16.14
C LEU A 118 -12.73 -2.60 15.93
N ALA A 119 -11.75 -2.97 16.77
CA ALA A 119 -10.36 -2.53 16.63
C ALA A 119 -9.69 -3.07 15.35
N MET A 120 -10.18 -4.18 14.79
CA MET A 120 -9.67 -4.71 13.51
C MET A 120 -9.91 -3.77 12.33
N ILE A 121 -10.97 -2.95 12.37
CA ILE A 121 -11.29 -2.02 11.29
C ILE A 121 -10.15 -1.00 11.09
N PRO A 122 -9.76 -0.17 12.07
CA PRO A 122 -8.64 0.76 11.89
C PRO A 122 -7.30 0.05 11.72
N LEU A 123 -7.11 -1.12 12.31
CA LEU A 123 -5.88 -1.89 12.11
C LEU A 123 -5.71 -2.40 10.66
N SER A 124 -6.82 -2.72 9.99
CA SER A 124 -6.79 -3.11 8.58
C SER A 124 -6.25 -2.00 7.68
N PHE A 125 -6.56 -0.73 7.99
CA PHE A 125 -6.03 0.43 7.27
C PHE A 125 -4.49 0.46 7.33
N PHE A 126 -3.92 0.32 8.52
CA PHE A 126 -2.46 0.35 8.69
C PHE A 126 -1.77 -0.84 8.03
N SER A 127 -2.38 -2.04 8.11
CA SER A 127 -1.88 -3.25 7.46
C SER A 127 -1.83 -3.09 5.94
N ALA A 128 -2.94 -2.62 5.34
CA ALA A 128 -3.04 -2.37 3.91
C ALA A 128 -2.15 -1.21 3.46
N PHE A 129 -2.01 -0.17 4.27
CA PHE A 129 -1.10 0.95 3.99
C PHE A 129 0.36 0.48 3.96
N TYR A 130 0.76 -0.36 4.92
CA TYR A 130 2.10 -0.94 4.97
C TYR A 130 2.38 -1.86 3.78
N GLY A 131 1.43 -2.75 3.43
CA GLY A 131 1.52 -3.61 2.25
C GLY A 131 1.35 -2.87 0.92
N GLY A 132 0.79 -1.66 0.94
CA GLY A 132 0.43 -0.84 -0.21
C GLY A 132 1.59 -0.10 -0.87
N VAL A 133 2.83 -0.32 -0.42
CA VAL A 133 4.03 0.29 -0.98
C VAL A 133 4.96 -0.81 -1.49
N MET A 134 5.33 -0.76 -2.77
CA MET A 134 6.31 -1.67 -3.34
C MET A 134 7.69 -1.45 -2.74
N GLU A 135 8.42 -2.55 -2.56
CA GLU A 135 9.82 -2.48 -2.17
C GLU A 135 10.66 -1.87 -3.30
N LEU A 136 11.35 -0.79 -2.97
CA LEU A 136 12.25 -0.11 -3.88
C LEU A 136 13.68 -0.63 -3.73
N ASN A 137 14.41 -0.71 -4.84
CA ASN A 137 15.86 -0.94 -4.80
C ASN A 137 16.61 0.29 -4.23
N GLN A 138 17.90 0.14 -3.91
CA GLN A 138 18.66 1.23 -3.27
C GLN A 138 18.72 2.52 -4.10
N ILE A 139 18.80 2.42 -5.43
CA ILE A 139 18.87 3.57 -6.35
C ILE A 139 17.54 4.32 -6.33
N GLN A 140 16.43 3.58 -6.43
CA GLN A 140 15.07 4.11 -6.40
C GLN A 140 14.75 4.77 -5.04
N ARG A 141 15.16 4.16 -3.91
CA ARG A 141 14.99 4.79 -2.58
C ARG A 141 15.74 6.09 -2.47
N ARG A 142 17.00 6.15 -2.95
CA ARG A 142 17.79 7.39 -2.96
C ARG A 142 17.16 8.46 -3.84
N ALA A 143 16.60 8.08 -4.98
CA ALA A 143 15.89 9.00 -5.87
C ALA A 143 14.64 9.58 -5.19
N LEU A 144 13.83 8.73 -4.55
CA LEU A 144 12.64 9.15 -3.80
C LEU A 144 13.01 10.11 -2.64
N TRP A 145 14.04 9.76 -1.88
CA TRP A 145 14.53 10.58 -0.76
C TRP A 145 15.06 11.94 -1.21
N ARG A 146 15.79 12.00 -2.34
CA ARG A 146 16.29 13.26 -2.89
C ARG A 146 15.16 14.19 -3.32
N LYS A 147 14.07 13.65 -3.87
CA LYS A 147 12.85 14.40 -4.16
C LYS A 147 12.17 14.90 -2.87
N GLU A 148 12.07 14.07 -1.84
CA GLU A 148 11.53 14.49 -0.53
C GLU A 148 12.34 15.62 0.12
N LEU A 149 13.65 15.65 -0.11
CA LEU A 149 14.54 16.74 0.32
C LEU A 149 14.52 17.98 -0.61
N GLY A 150 13.69 18.00 -1.66
CA GLY A 150 13.60 19.10 -2.61
C GLY A 150 14.85 19.29 -3.48
N ARG A 151 15.69 18.25 -3.62
CA ARG A 151 16.90 18.28 -4.46
C ARG A 151 16.64 17.86 -5.91
N ILE A 152 15.42 17.43 -6.21
CA ILE A 152 14.91 17.05 -7.54
C ILE A 152 13.48 17.54 -7.66
#